data_AF-A0AAU3PCX4-F1
#
_entry.id   AF-A0AAU3PCX4-F1
#
_cell.length_a   1.000
_cell.length_b   1.000
_cell.length_c   1.000
_cell.angle_alpha   90.00
_cell.angle_beta   90.00
_cell.angle_gamma   90.00
#
_symmetry.space_group_name_H-M   'P 1'
#
loop_
_entity.id
_entity.type
_entity.pdbx_description
1 polymer ?
#
loop_
_entity_poly.entity_id
_entity_poly.type
_entity_poly.pdbx_seq_one_letter_code
_entity_poly.pdbx_strand_id
1 'polypeptide(L)'
;MRETAVRLGFPTAALEARGHDELEARVARAHEEFVASGEYTFRATAAHAQQLKDVVTFRWESVRTQSGEVTDGGLEFVVVAEDGRILRDYQFVGV
;
A
#
# COMPACT_ATOMS: atom_id res chain seq x y z
N MET A 1 -2.42 11.89 14.22
CA MET A 1 -3.15 11.77 12.92
C MET A 1 -2.49 12.59 11.81
N ARG A 2 -2.32 13.91 11.95
CA ARG A 2 -1.70 14.75 10.91
C ARG A 2 -0.23 14.39 10.62
N GLU A 3 0.59 14.12 11.63
CA GLU A 3 2.00 13.71 11.44
C GLU A 3 2.14 12.34 10.75
N THR A 4 1.28 11.38 11.08
CA THR A 4 1.21 10.08 10.40
C THR A 4 0.84 10.24 8.92
N ALA A 5 -0.10 11.14 8.62
CA ALA A 5 -0.52 11.43 7.25
C ALA A 5 0.60 12.07 6.41
N VAL A 6 1.39 12.98 7.00
CA VAL A 6 2.55 13.58 6.32
C VAL A 6 3.63 12.52 6.05
N ARG A 7 3.93 11.65 7.03
CA ARG A 7 4.90 10.57 6.87
C ARG A 7 4.50 9.52 5.83
N LEU A 8 3.20 9.33 5.61
CA LEU A 8 2.66 8.41 4.59
C LEU A 8 2.34 9.11 3.27
N GLY A 9 2.73 10.39 3.12
CA GLY A 9 2.58 11.12 1.87
C GLY A 9 1.15 11.53 1.51
N PHE A 10 0.30 11.88 2.47
CA PHE A 10 -1.06 12.38 2.20
C PHE A 10 -1.17 13.92 2.30
N PRO A 11 -1.78 14.61 1.30
CA PRO A 11 -1.94 16.07 1.32
C PRO A 11 -3.09 16.56 2.24
N THR A 12 -3.99 15.70 2.68
CA THR A 12 -5.04 16.02 3.66
C THR A 12 -5.12 14.96 4.76
N ALA A 13 -5.68 15.33 5.91
CA ALA A 13 -5.76 14.48 7.11
C ALA A 13 -6.64 13.23 6.94
N ALA A 14 -7.31 13.07 5.80
CA ALA A 14 -8.23 11.96 5.55
C ALA A 14 -7.55 10.63 5.14
N LEU A 15 -6.22 10.60 4.94
CA LEU A 15 -5.49 9.40 4.45
C LEU A 15 -6.19 8.76 3.23
N GLU A 16 -6.67 9.58 2.29
CA GLU A 16 -7.48 9.14 1.15
C GLU A 16 -6.96 9.77 -0.15
N ALA A 17 -7.06 9.02 -1.25
CA ALA A 17 -6.84 9.47 -2.63
C ALA A 17 -7.95 8.89 -3.52
N ARG A 18 -8.50 9.71 -4.43
CA ARG A 18 -9.65 9.37 -5.27
C ARG A 18 -9.33 9.58 -6.75
N GLY A 19 -9.54 8.53 -7.55
CA GLY A 19 -9.27 8.55 -8.98
C GLY A 19 -7.78 8.43 -9.30
N HIS A 20 -7.47 8.18 -10.58
CA HIS A 20 -6.11 7.84 -11.00
C HIS A 20 -5.09 8.96 -10.72
N ASP A 21 -5.45 10.24 -10.90
CA ASP A 21 -4.50 11.35 -10.71
C ASP A 21 -4.05 11.49 -9.25
N GLU A 22 -4.98 11.41 -8.29
CA GLU A 22 -4.64 11.46 -6.88
C GLU A 22 -3.89 10.20 -6.42
N LEU A 23 -4.26 9.03 -6.96
CA LEU A 23 -3.57 7.78 -6.70
C LEU A 23 -2.13 7.81 -7.23
N GLU A 24 -1.93 8.28 -8.46
CA GLU A 24 -0.61 8.45 -9.08
C GLU A 24 0.26 9.38 -8.24
N ALA A 25 -0.26 10.55 -7.85
CA ALA A 25 0.48 11.49 -7.01
C ALA A 25 0.87 10.90 -5.64
N ARG A 26 -0.02 10.09 -5.05
CA ARG A 26 0.26 9.37 -3.79
C ARG A 26 1.34 8.30 -3.98
N VAL A 27 1.19 7.45 -4.99
CA VAL A 27 2.10 6.33 -5.27
C VAL A 27 3.47 6.84 -5.70
N ALA A 28 3.54 7.85 -6.55
CA ALA A 28 4.80 8.48 -6.97
C ALA A 28 5.58 9.03 -5.77
N ARG A 29 4.91 9.70 -4.82
CA ARG A 29 5.57 10.20 -3.60
C ARG A 29 6.14 9.05 -2.75
N ALA A 30 5.37 7.98 -2.54
CA ALA A 30 5.83 6.82 -1.80
C ALA A 30 6.98 6.08 -2.53
N HIS A 31 6.92 6.02 -3.87
CA HIS A 31 7.99 5.46 -4.68
C HIS A 31 9.30 6.25 -4.52
N GLU A 32 9.25 7.58 -4.63
CA GLU A 32 10.44 8.43 -4.44
C GLU A 32 11.04 8.29 -3.04
N GLU A 33 10.20 8.17 -2.01
CA GLU A 33 10.66 8.07 -0.62
C GLU A 33 11.26 6.69 -0.28
N PHE A 34 10.64 5.61 -0.74
CA PHE A 34 10.98 4.26 -0.26
C PHE A 34 11.65 3.38 -1.33
N VAL A 35 11.38 3.58 -2.62
CA VAL A 35 11.79 2.63 -3.69
C VAL A 35 12.86 3.20 -4.61
N ALA A 36 12.83 4.50 -4.93
CA ALA A 36 13.70 5.11 -5.94
C ALA A 36 15.20 4.98 -5.63
N SER A 37 15.57 4.96 -4.34
CA SER A 37 16.97 4.73 -3.91
C SER A 37 17.44 3.28 -4.10
N GLY A 38 16.52 2.34 -4.32
CA GLY A 38 16.76 0.89 -4.31
C GLY A 38 16.92 0.30 -2.89
N GLU A 39 16.81 1.11 -1.84
CA GLU A 39 17.01 0.68 -0.46
C GLU A 39 15.92 -0.29 0.03
N TYR A 40 14.67 -0.05 -0.38
CA TYR A 40 13.53 -0.88 -0.01
C TYR A 40 12.80 -1.44 -1.23
N THR A 41 12.16 -2.59 -1.03
CA THR A 41 11.20 -3.19 -1.95
C THR A 41 9.96 -3.64 -1.17
N PHE A 42 8.82 -3.74 -1.85
CA PHE A 42 7.57 -4.17 -1.25
C PHE A 42 7.14 -5.51 -1.83
N ARG A 43 6.73 -6.45 -0.98
CA ARG A 43 6.23 -7.75 -1.42
C ARG A 43 4.91 -8.09 -0.74
N ALA A 44 4.01 -8.69 -1.50
CA ALA A 44 2.85 -9.36 -0.94
C ALA A 44 3.27 -10.73 -0.38
N THR A 45 2.72 -11.10 0.77
CA THR A 45 2.93 -12.42 1.37
C THR A 45 1.82 -13.35 0.91
N ALA A 46 2.15 -14.24 -0.05
CA ALA A 46 1.18 -15.16 -0.65
C ALA A 46 0.54 -16.12 0.36
N ALA A 47 1.22 -16.40 1.48
CA ALA A 47 0.72 -17.28 2.55
C ALA A 47 -0.58 -16.78 3.21
N HIS A 48 -0.92 -15.50 3.04
CA HIS A 48 -2.06 -14.87 3.70
C HIS A 48 -3.05 -14.21 2.73
N ALA A 49 -2.88 -14.42 1.43
CA ALA A 49 -3.82 -13.92 0.43
C ALA A 49 -5.12 -14.73 0.49
N GLN A 50 -6.25 -14.05 0.68
CA GLN A 50 -7.57 -14.63 0.72
C GLN A 50 -8.51 -13.86 -0.19
N GLN A 51 -9.47 -14.55 -0.80
CA GLN A 51 -10.53 -13.94 -1.58
C GLN A 51 -11.88 -14.47 -1.14
N LEU A 52 -12.84 -13.57 -0.96
CA LEU A 52 -14.25 -13.89 -0.78
C LEU A 52 -15.08 -12.95 -1.66
N LYS A 53 -15.70 -13.52 -2.70
CA LYS A 53 -16.44 -12.76 -3.72
C LYS A 53 -15.54 -11.69 -4.36
N ASP A 54 -15.97 -10.44 -4.29
CA ASP A 54 -15.33 -9.22 -4.80
C ASP A 54 -14.28 -8.65 -3.86
N VAL A 55 -14.02 -9.28 -2.71
CA VAL A 55 -13.04 -8.82 -1.73
C VAL A 55 -11.80 -9.70 -1.78
N VAL A 56 -10.63 -9.06 -1.88
CA VAL A 56 -9.31 -9.68 -1.73
C VAL A 56 -8.62 -9.06 -0.51
N THR A 57 -8.03 -9.90 0.34
CA THR A 57 -7.16 -9.43 1.42
C THR A 57 -5.80 -10.11 1.33
N PHE A 58 -4.74 -9.38 1.64
CA PHE A 58 -3.38 -9.93 1.73
C PHE A 58 -2.51 -9.08 2.63
N ARG A 59 -1.44 -9.67 3.17
CA ARG A 59 -0.44 -8.93 3.92
C ARG A 59 0.71 -8.50 3.02
N TRP A 60 1.26 -7.31 3.25
CA TRP A 60 2.46 -6.83 2.58
C TRP A 60 3.56 -6.52 3.58
N GLU A 61 4.79 -6.53 3.08
CA GLU A 61 6.00 -6.21 3.83
C GLU A 61 6.84 -5.22 3.02
N SER A 62 7.39 -4.21 3.68
CA SER A 62 8.53 -3.45 3.16
C SER A 62 9.81 -4.15 3.61
N VAL A 63 10.72 -4.39 2.67
CA VAL A 63 11.92 -5.19 2.88
C VAL A 63 13.14 -4.39 2.45
N ARG A 64 14.18 -4.35 3.28
CA ARG A 64 15.47 -3.77 2.90
C ARG A 64 16.13 -4.67 1.86
N THR A 65 16.39 -4.14 0.66
CA THR A 65 16.85 -4.93 -0.49
C THR A 65 18.17 -5.66 -0.22
N GLN A 66 19.10 -5.03 0.51
CA GLN A 66 20.43 -5.61 0.76
C GLN A 66 20.44 -6.76 1.77
N SER A 67 19.61 -6.68 2.82
CA SER A 67 19.62 -7.65 3.93
C SER A 67 18.46 -8.65 3.87
N GLY A 68 17.38 -8.33 3.15
CA GLY A 68 16.13 -9.07 3.22
C GLY A 68 15.36 -8.86 4.53
N GLU A 69 15.78 -7.91 5.35
CA GLU A 69 15.12 -7.56 6.62
C GLU A 69 13.76 -6.92 6.35
N VAL A 70 12.72 -7.40 7.04
CA VAL A 70 11.39 -6.78 7.05
C VAL A 70 11.43 -5.56 7.96
N THR A 71 11.12 -4.39 7.42
CA THR A 71 11.21 -3.11 8.15
C THR A 71 9.84 -2.56 8.57
N ASP A 72 8.78 -2.96 7.86
CA ASP A 72 7.39 -2.59 8.14
C ASP A 72 6.46 -3.55 7.35
N GLY A 73 5.16 -3.46 7.60
CA GLY A 73 4.16 -4.23 6.88
C GLY A 73 2.73 -3.78 7.16
N GLY A 74 1.78 -4.49 6.57
CA GLY A 74 0.37 -4.18 6.74
C GLY A 74 -0.55 -5.19 6.10
N LEU A 75 -1.84 -4.87 6.16
CA LEU A 75 -2.94 -5.59 5.52
C LEU A 75 -3.54 -4.71 4.45
N GLU A 76 -3.73 -5.27 3.25
CA GLU A 76 -4.63 -4.70 2.25
C GLU A 76 -6.01 -5.35 2.31
N PHE A 77 -7.03 -4.53 2.12
CA PHE A 77 -8.39 -4.94 1.82
C PHE A 77 -8.81 -4.27 0.52
N VAL A 78 -9.01 -5.08 -0.52
CA VAL A 78 -9.24 -4.62 -1.89
C VAL A 78 -10.63 -5.07 -2.32
N VAL A 79 -11.44 -4.13 -2.82
CA VAL A 79 -12.70 -4.43 -3.51
C VAL A 79 -12.43 -4.42 -5.00
N VAL A 80 -12.80 -5.50 -5.68
CA VAL A 80 -12.55 -5.74 -7.10
C VAL A 80 -13.88 -5.71 -7.85
N ALA A 81 -13.93 -4.93 -8.94
CA ALA A 81 -15.09 -4.88 -9.82
C ALA A 81 -15.24 -6.16 -10.64
N GLU A 82 -16.42 -6.34 -11.27
CA GLU A 82 -16.70 -7.51 -12.12
C GLU A 82 -15.73 -7.66 -13.30
N ASP A 83 -15.14 -6.55 -13.78
CA ASP A 83 -14.14 -6.55 -14.84
C ASP A 83 -12.70 -6.86 -14.36
N GLY A 84 -12.55 -7.20 -13.08
CA GLY A 84 -11.28 -7.55 -12.45
C GLY A 84 -10.43 -6.35 -12.02
N ARG A 85 -10.90 -5.11 -12.18
CA ARG A 85 -10.16 -3.93 -11.73
C ARG A 85 -10.38 -3.64 -10.26
N ILE A 86 -9.39 -3.02 -9.62
CA ILE A 86 -9.53 -2.51 -8.25
C ILE A 86 -10.54 -1.35 -8.26
N LEU A 87 -11.64 -1.53 -7.54
CA LEU A 87 -12.65 -0.51 -7.30
C LEU A 87 -12.32 0.33 -6.07
N ARG A 88 -11.80 -0.31 -5.01
CA ARG A 88 -11.37 0.35 -3.77
C ARG A 88 -10.18 -0.40 -3.18
N ASP A 89 -9.29 0.36 -2.57
CA ASP A 89 -8.12 -0.12 -1.87
C ASP A 89 -8.07 0.49 -0.46
N TYR A 90 -7.95 -0.35 0.56
CA TYR A 90 -7.90 0.03 1.97
C TYR A 90 -6.66 -0.56 2.62
N GLN A 91 -5.69 0.32 2.87
CA GLN A 91 -4.41 -0.03 3.44
C GLN A 91 -4.37 0.18 4.95
N PHE A 92 -4.06 -0.88 5.69
CA PHE A 92 -3.85 -0.86 7.13
C PHE A 92 -2.36 -1.10 7.44
N VAL A 93 -1.65 -0.03 7.83
CA VAL A 93 -0.21 -0.08 8.14
C VAL A 93 0.01 -0.52 9.59
N GLY A 94 0.98 -1.41 9.84
CA GLY A 94 1.43 -1.83 11.17
C GLY A 94 0.57 -2.91 11.84
N VAL A 95 -0.28 -3.61 11.07
CA VAL A 95 -1.19 -4.67 11.56
C VAL A 95 -0.63 -6.05 11.31
#